data_AF-A0A537S4J5-F1
#
_entry.id   AF-A0A537S4J5-F1
#
_cell.length_a   1.000
_cell.length_b   1.000
_cell.length_c   1.000
_cell.angle_alpha   90.00
_cell.angle_beta   90.00
_cell.angle_gamma   90.00
#
_symmetry.space_group_name_H-M   'P 1'
#
loop_
_entity.id
_entity.type
_entity.pdbx_description
1 polymer ?
#
loop_
_entity_poly.entity_id
_entity_poly.type
_entity_poly.pdbx_seq_one_letter_code
_entity_poly.pdbx_strand_id
1 'polypeptide(L)'
;MRGVVRYLRRNPSLALGTVLLAALALFVVIGGMLVDIEDARPLSAPTLRAPSWEYPFGTDRQGRDLLAVMIAGTPLTLRIGFIAGFLGVGIGTVLAFIAAYYRGLLDTVIRGIADIGLTVPGLLVLIIIAVSLKGTLTVNQMAIVVASLAWLYPTRTIRAQVLSLRERGYVEVARLSGMSGPAIIFFELMPNLLPYLAATLDNAVSAAILASIGLEVLGLGPIDAPTLGMTLYWVNFNAAMINGWWWWWLAPTVIIVMVFLGLFFLTVGLDEIANPRLRSAA
;
A
#
# COMPACT_ATOMS: atom_id res chain seq x y z
N MET A 1 17.34 -2.54 -21.43
CA MET A 1 16.78 -1.16 -21.39
C MET A 1 15.94 -0.77 -22.61
N ARG A 2 16.37 -1.02 -23.87
CA ARG A 2 15.58 -0.62 -25.07
C ARG A 2 14.17 -1.25 -25.18
N GLY A 3 13.97 -2.47 -24.66
CA GLY A 3 12.65 -3.12 -24.61
C GLY A 3 11.68 -2.49 -23.60
N VAL A 4 12.18 -2.10 -22.42
CA VAL A 4 11.38 -1.49 -21.34
C VAL A 4 10.87 -0.12 -21.75
N VAL A 5 11.73 0.72 -22.35
CA VAL A 5 11.35 2.07 -22.81
C VAL A 5 10.33 2.02 -23.96
N ARG A 6 10.50 1.06 -24.89
CA ARG A 6 9.52 0.85 -25.98
C ARG A 6 8.17 0.33 -25.45
N TYR A 7 8.20 -0.42 -24.34
CA TYR A 7 7.01 -0.96 -23.70
C TYR A 7 6.24 0.08 -22.90
N LEU A 8 6.93 0.93 -22.12
CA LEU A 8 6.30 2.05 -21.41
C LEU A 8 5.65 3.04 -22.37
N ARG A 9 6.22 3.24 -23.57
CA ARG A 9 5.58 4.06 -24.62
C ARG A 9 4.29 3.46 -25.17
N ARG A 10 4.05 2.15 -24.99
CA ARG A 10 2.85 1.46 -25.47
C ARG A 10 1.74 1.42 -24.42
N ASN A 11 2.07 1.54 -23.13
CA ASN A 11 1.11 1.58 -22.03
C ASN A 11 1.26 2.91 -21.26
N PRO A 12 0.49 3.95 -21.64
CA PRO A 12 0.64 5.29 -21.07
C PRO A 12 0.29 5.33 -19.58
N SER A 13 -0.64 4.50 -19.12
CA SER A 13 -0.99 4.37 -17.70
C SER A 13 0.21 3.88 -16.88
N LEU A 14 0.84 2.78 -17.29
CA LEU A 14 2.03 2.25 -16.61
C LEU A 14 3.18 3.27 -16.59
N ALA A 15 3.38 3.99 -17.70
CA ALA A 15 4.40 5.04 -17.77
C ALA A 15 4.11 6.18 -16.80
N LEU A 16 2.87 6.66 -16.74
CA LEU A 16 2.46 7.74 -15.85
C LEU A 16 2.62 7.34 -14.38
N GLY A 17 2.14 6.14 -14.00
CA GLY A 17 2.31 5.62 -12.64
C GLY A 17 3.78 5.50 -12.25
N THR A 18 4.61 4.96 -13.14
CA THR A 18 6.07 4.83 -12.92
C THR A 18 6.72 6.21 -12.75
N VAL A 19 6.35 7.19 -13.57
CA VAL A 19 6.90 8.55 -13.49
C VAL A 19 6.49 9.24 -12.18
N LEU A 20 5.24 9.10 -11.75
CA LEU A 20 4.76 9.68 -10.49
C LEU A 20 5.49 9.10 -9.27
N LEU A 21 5.62 7.77 -9.20
CA LEU A 21 6.35 7.12 -8.12
C LEU A 21 7.86 7.42 -8.17
N ALA A 22 8.45 7.51 -9.37
CA ALA A 22 9.83 7.90 -9.53
C ALA A 22 10.06 9.36 -9.11
N ALA A 23 9.13 10.27 -9.42
CA ALA A 23 9.20 11.67 -8.98
C ALA A 23 9.12 11.77 -7.44
N LEU A 24 8.26 10.99 -6.80
CA LEU A 24 8.20 10.90 -5.34
C LEU A 24 9.49 10.33 -4.73
N ALA A 25 10.04 9.27 -5.33
CA ALA A 25 11.31 8.69 -4.89
C ALA A 25 12.46 9.70 -5.02
N LEU A 26 12.53 10.42 -6.14
CA LEU A 26 13.51 11.50 -6.35
C LEU A 26 13.30 12.64 -5.37
N PHE A 27 12.06 13.04 -5.09
CA PHE A 27 11.74 14.05 -4.09
C PHE A 27 12.28 13.65 -2.70
N VAL A 28 12.06 12.41 -2.27
CA VAL A 28 12.56 11.91 -0.97
C VAL A 28 14.08 11.81 -0.96
N VAL A 29 14.70 11.24 -2.01
CA VAL A 29 16.15 11.02 -2.06
C VAL A 29 16.91 12.34 -2.16
N ILE A 30 16.53 13.21 -3.09
CA ILE A 30 17.16 14.52 -3.27
C ILE A 30 16.85 15.41 -2.07
N GLY A 31 15.60 15.40 -1.60
CA GLY A 31 15.19 16.15 -0.41
C GLY A 31 16.00 15.76 0.82
N GLY A 32 16.18 14.46 1.10
CA GLY A 32 16.97 13.99 2.24
C GLY A 32 18.48 14.25 2.13
N MET A 33 18.98 14.61 0.94
CA MET A 33 20.35 15.09 0.74
C MET A 33 20.50 16.60 0.95
N LEU A 34 19.42 17.36 0.76
CA LEU A 34 19.43 18.82 0.78
C LEU A 34 18.87 19.42 2.07
N VAL A 35 17.99 18.71 2.76
CA VAL A 35 17.23 19.16 3.94
C VAL A 35 17.63 18.31 5.14
N ASP A 36 17.83 18.96 6.30
CA ASP A 36 18.04 18.24 7.55
C ASP A 36 16.73 17.59 8.01
N ILE A 37 16.74 16.27 8.12
CA ILE A 37 15.56 15.49 8.52
C ILE A 37 15.22 15.73 10.00
N GLU A 38 16.17 16.20 10.81
CA GLU A 38 15.93 16.58 12.20
C GLU A 38 15.00 17.80 12.33
N ASP A 39 14.86 18.62 11.27
CA ASP A 39 13.90 19.74 11.23
C ASP A 39 12.44 19.28 11.16
N ALA A 40 12.21 17.98 10.95
CA ALA A 40 10.90 17.36 11.06
C ALA A 40 10.45 17.13 12.53
N ARG A 41 11.33 17.31 13.51
CA ARG A 41 11.00 17.18 14.94
C ARG A 41 10.32 18.45 15.47
N PRO A 42 9.43 18.31 16.48
CA PRO A 42 8.85 19.49 17.13
C PRO A 42 9.93 20.44 17.66
N LEU A 43 9.61 21.73 17.66
CA LEU A 43 10.47 22.83 18.14
C LEU A 43 11.75 23.11 17.31
N SER A 44 11.88 22.54 16.12
CA SER A 44 13.02 22.81 15.23
C SER A 44 12.90 24.12 14.43
N ALA A 45 11.69 24.66 14.25
CA ALA A 45 11.42 25.87 13.48
C ALA A 45 10.38 26.81 14.16
N PRO A 46 10.32 28.10 13.80
CA PRO A 46 9.27 29.00 14.26
C PRO A 46 7.89 28.49 13.88
N THR A 47 6.90 28.65 14.75
CA THR A 47 5.56 28.10 14.51
C THR A 47 4.76 28.90 13.48
N LEU A 48 3.92 28.21 12.72
CA LEU A 48 2.88 28.78 11.85
C LEU A 48 3.39 29.83 10.83
N ARG A 49 4.59 29.64 10.31
CA ARG A 49 5.10 30.45 9.20
C ARG A 49 4.52 29.94 7.88
N ALA A 50 3.93 30.86 7.12
CA ALA A 50 3.53 30.59 5.75
C ALA A 50 4.76 30.25 4.88
N PRO A 51 4.55 29.61 3.71
CA PRO A 51 5.63 29.30 2.77
C PRO A 51 6.53 30.50 2.45
N SER A 52 7.83 30.29 2.54
CA SER A 52 8.87 31.30 2.26
C SER A 52 10.10 30.63 1.64
N TRP A 53 11.12 31.42 1.27
CA TRP A 53 12.38 30.87 0.78
C TRP A 53 13.13 30.03 1.81
N GLU A 54 12.97 30.36 3.10
CA GLU A 54 13.56 29.62 4.22
C GLU A 54 12.72 28.38 4.56
N TYR A 55 11.39 28.47 4.47
CA TYR A 55 10.46 27.37 4.72
C TYR A 55 9.58 27.12 3.48
N PRO A 56 10.04 26.37 2.47
CA PRO A 56 9.33 26.24 1.19
C PRO A 56 7.90 25.72 1.31
N PHE A 57 7.63 24.83 2.28
CA PHE A 57 6.28 24.32 2.56
C PHE A 57 5.64 24.98 3.81
N GLY A 58 6.31 25.98 4.38
CA GLY A 58 5.94 26.61 5.64
C GLY A 58 6.27 25.74 6.85
N THR A 59 5.79 26.18 8.01
CA THR A 59 5.95 25.46 9.27
C THR A 59 4.60 25.24 9.92
N ASP A 60 4.57 24.30 10.85
CA ASP A 60 3.35 23.95 11.58
C ASP A 60 3.30 24.49 13.01
N ARG A 61 2.21 24.18 13.72
CA ARG A 61 2.00 24.63 15.09
C ARG A 61 2.91 23.94 16.11
N GLN A 62 3.49 22.79 15.77
CA GLN A 62 4.49 22.10 16.59
C GLN A 62 5.89 22.66 16.38
N GLY A 63 6.06 23.59 15.43
CA GLY A 63 7.37 24.14 15.08
C GLY A 63 8.19 23.16 14.25
N ARG A 64 7.55 22.37 13.40
CA ARG A 64 8.22 21.48 12.42
C ARG A 64 8.32 22.17 11.08
N ASP A 65 9.44 21.99 10.38
CA ASP A 65 9.53 22.35 8.95
C ASP A 65 8.73 21.34 8.12
N LEU A 66 7.72 21.81 7.39
CA LEU A 66 6.85 20.92 6.64
C LEU A 66 7.54 20.25 5.45
N LEU A 67 8.57 20.85 4.85
CA LEU A 67 9.35 20.20 3.80
C LEU A 67 10.11 19.00 4.38
N ALA A 68 10.78 19.20 5.53
CA ALA A 68 11.45 18.12 6.24
C ALA A 68 10.45 17.03 6.67
N VAL A 69 9.28 17.39 7.20
CA VAL A 69 8.20 16.44 7.54
C VAL A 69 7.74 15.65 6.31
N MET A 70 7.59 16.28 5.14
CA MET A 70 7.17 15.59 3.93
C MET A 70 8.23 14.61 3.43
N ILE A 71 9.50 15.00 3.44
CA ILE A 71 10.64 14.16 3.03
C ILE A 71 10.79 12.98 3.99
N ALA A 72 10.72 13.22 5.29
CA ALA A 72 10.83 12.20 6.33
C ALA A 72 9.61 11.27 6.39
N GLY A 73 8.42 11.82 6.19
CA GLY A 73 7.14 11.12 6.36
C GLY A 73 6.75 10.22 5.21
N THR A 74 7.05 10.62 3.97
CA THR A 74 6.73 9.85 2.76
C THR A 74 7.25 8.40 2.81
N PRO A 75 8.54 8.13 3.08
CA PRO A 75 9.04 6.75 3.14
C PRO A 75 8.45 5.96 4.32
N LEU A 76 8.09 6.62 5.44
CA LEU A 76 7.48 5.94 6.58
C LEU A 76 6.05 5.48 6.26
N THR A 77 5.24 6.32 5.62
CA THR A 77 3.90 5.95 5.16
C THR A 77 3.96 4.85 4.11
N LEU A 78 4.86 4.95 3.14
CA LEU A 78 5.07 3.88 2.16
C LEU A 78 5.53 2.57 2.81
N ARG A 79 6.42 2.63 3.80
CA ARG A 79 6.90 1.45 4.55
C ARG A 79 5.76 0.70 5.23
N ILE A 80 4.81 1.40 5.85
CA ILE A 80 3.61 0.78 6.46
C ILE A 80 2.82 0.03 5.39
N GLY A 81 2.51 0.71 4.28
CA GLY A 81 1.80 0.16 3.14
C GLY A 81 2.45 -1.09 2.54
N PHE A 82 3.75 -1.00 2.24
CA PHE A 82 4.49 -2.11 1.65
C PHE A 82 4.57 -3.31 2.58
N ILE A 83 4.95 -3.13 3.85
CA ILE A 83 5.04 -4.26 4.80
C ILE A 83 3.68 -4.95 4.91
N ALA A 84 2.61 -4.20 5.13
CA ALA A 84 1.27 -4.77 5.27
C ALA A 84 0.77 -5.41 3.97
N GLY A 85 1.01 -4.79 2.81
CA GLY A 85 0.63 -5.32 1.50
C GLY A 85 1.37 -6.61 1.16
N PHE A 86 2.69 -6.67 1.37
CA PHE A 86 3.49 -7.88 1.14
C PHE A 86 3.09 -9.02 2.06
N LEU A 87 2.87 -8.74 3.36
CA LEU A 87 2.39 -9.75 4.29
C LEU A 87 0.98 -10.22 3.92
N GLY A 88 0.08 -9.29 3.59
CA GLY A 88 -1.28 -9.59 3.18
C GLY A 88 -1.36 -10.46 1.94
N VAL A 89 -0.67 -10.09 0.86
CA VAL A 89 -0.63 -10.90 -0.37
C VAL A 89 0.15 -12.19 -0.16
N GLY A 90 1.26 -12.19 0.56
CA GLY A 90 2.03 -13.40 0.85
C GLY A 90 1.19 -14.45 1.59
N ILE A 91 0.60 -14.06 2.72
CA ILE A 91 -0.28 -14.92 3.52
C ILE A 91 -1.50 -15.34 2.68
N GLY A 92 -2.15 -14.37 2.04
CA GLY A 92 -3.36 -14.65 1.27
C GLY A 92 -3.13 -15.56 0.06
N THR A 93 -1.96 -15.45 -0.59
CA THR A 93 -1.55 -16.36 -1.67
C THR A 93 -1.40 -17.78 -1.14
N VAL A 94 -0.64 -17.97 -0.05
CA VAL A 94 -0.44 -19.30 0.54
C VAL A 94 -1.79 -19.94 0.91
N LEU A 95 -2.66 -19.19 1.60
CA LEU A 95 -3.99 -19.68 1.99
C LEU A 95 -4.89 -19.96 0.77
N ALA A 96 -4.88 -19.09 -0.23
CA ALA A 96 -5.68 -19.24 -1.44
C ALA A 96 -5.30 -20.50 -2.24
N PHE A 97 -3.99 -20.75 -2.41
CA PHE A 97 -3.51 -21.92 -3.14
C PHE A 97 -3.82 -23.20 -2.38
N ILE A 98 -3.62 -23.24 -1.06
CA ILE A 98 -3.98 -24.41 -0.23
C ILE A 98 -5.49 -24.68 -0.35
N ALA A 99 -6.32 -23.66 -0.17
CA ALA A 99 -7.78 -23.78 -0.23
C ALA A 99 -8.28 -24.25 -1.61
N ALA A 100 -7.89 -23.56 -2.69
CA ALA A 100 -8.39 -23.85 -4.03
C ALA A 100 -7.83 -25.15 -4.62
N TYR A 101 -6.56 -25.47 -4.35
CA TYR A 101 -5.91 -26.64 -4.93
C TYR A 101 -6.37 -27.94 -4.24
N TYR A 102 -6.42 -27.98 -2.92
CA TYR A 102 -6.75 -29.22 -2.20
C TYR A 102 -8.26 -29.41 -1.96
N ARG A 103 -9.08 -28.36 -1.99
CA ARG A 103 -10.54 -28.40 -1.73
C ARG A 103 -10.87 -29.02 -0.35
N GLY A 104 -12.16 -29.30 -0.12
CA GLY A 104 -12.64 -30.02 1.05
C GLY A 104 -12.81 -29.14 2.29
N LEU A 105 -12.49 -29.70 3.46
CA LEU A 105 -12.68 -29.01 4.73
C LEU A 105 -11.77 -27.79 4.87
N LEU A 106 -10.50 -27.89 4.46
CA LEU A 106 -9.55 -26.77 4.51
C LEU A 106 -10.05 -25.57 3.70
N ASP A 107 -10.58 -25.83 2.51
CA ASP A 107 -11.17 -24.78 1.66
C ASP A 107 -12.37 -24.11 2.35
N THR A 108 -13.27 -24.92 2.93
CA THR A 108 -14.44 -24.42 3.66
C THR A 108 -14.05 -23.54 4.84
N VAL A 109 -13.05 -23.95 5.64
CA VAL A 109 -12.58 -23.19 6.81
C VAL A 109 -11.89 -21.90 6.38
N ILE A 110 -10.94 -21.96 5.45
CA ILE A 110 -10.19 -20.77 5.00
C ILE A 110 -11.15 -19.76 4.37
N ARG A 111 -12.03 -20.20 3.48
CA ARG A 111 -13.05 -19.34 2.86
C ARG A 111 -13.99 -18.77 3.92
N GLY A 112 -14.43 -19.58 4.88
CA GLY A 112 -15.30 -19.16 5.97
C GLY A 112 -14.69 -18.03 6.81
N ILE A 113 -13.44 -18.17 7.25
CA ILE A 113 -12.75 -17.13 8.03
C ILE A 113 -12.59 -15.86 7.20
N ALA A 114 -12.16 -15.98 5.94
CA ALA A 114 -11.98 -14.84 5.06
C ALA A 114 -13.30 -14.09 4.80
N ASP A 115 -14.37 -14.81 4.46
CA ASP A 115 -15.66 -14.21 4.14
C ASP A 115 -16.30 -13.57 5.38
N ILE A 116 -16.24 -14.22 6.56
CA ILE A 116 -16.70 -13.64 7.83
C ILE A 116 -15.91 -12.36 8.14
N GLY A 117 -14.59 -12.39 8.05
CA GLY A 117 -13.75 -11.21 8.29
C GLY A 117 -14.08 -10.04 7.37
N LEU A 118 -14.40 -10.31 6.10
CA LEU A 118 -14.77 -9.28 5.11
C LEU A 118 -16.18 -8.70 5.31
N THR A 119 -17.05 -9.33 6.12
CA THR A 119 -18.37 -8.77 6.45
C THR A 119 -18.31 -7.66 7.49
N VAL A 120 -17.27 -7.64 8.33
CA VAL A 120 -17.08 -6.62 9.37
C VAL A 120 -16.32 -5.44 8.77
N PRO A 121 -16.69 -4.18 9.08
CA PRO A 121 -15.92 -3.02 8.64
C PRO A 121 -14.46 -3.09 9.13
N GLY A 122 -13.52 -3.29 8.20
CA GLY A 122 -12.12 -3.56 8.54
C GLY A 122 -11.48 -2.48 9.42
N LEU A 123 -11.80 -1.20 9.18
CA LEU A 123 -11.30 -0.10 9.99
C LEU A 123 -11.71 -0.22 11.47
N LEU A 124 -12.93 -0.69 11.77
CA LEU A 124 -13.38 -0.87 13.16
C LEU A 124 -12.58 -1.94 13.88
N VAL A 125 -12.29 -3.05 13.21
CA VAL A 125 -11.46 -4.13 13.77
C VAL A 125 -10.03 -3.63 13.98
N LEU A 126 -9.47 -2.89 13.03
CA LEU A 126 -8.14 -2.30 13.15
C LEU A 126 -8.05 -1.30 14.32
N ILE A 127 -9.09 -0.50 14.55
CA ILE A 127 -9.17 0.41 15.71
C ILE A 127 -9.08 -0.38 17.01
N ILE A 128 -9.87 -1.46 17.15
CA ILE A 128 -9.85 -2.30 18.35
C ILE A 128 -8.47 -2.90 18.57
N ILE A 129 -7.84 -3.42 17.52
CA ILE A 129 -6.49 -3.97 17.59
C ILE A 129 -5.49 -2.89 17.99
N ALA A 130 -5.51 -1.72 17.36
CA ALA A 130 -4.59 -0.62 17.65
C ALA A 130 -4.71 -0.15 19.10
N VAL A 131 -5.92 0.05 19.61
CA VAL A 131 -6.18 0.50 21.00
C VAL A 131 -5.81 -0.57 22.02
N SER A 132 -5.90 -1.86 21.67
CA SER A 132 -5.54 -2.95 22.58
C SER A 132 -4.03 -3.04 22.85
N LEU A 133 -3.20 -2.47 21.98
CA LEU A 133 -1.76 -2.42 22.15
C LEU A 133 -1.40 -1.29 23.12
N LYS A 134 -0.60 -1.61 24.15
CA LYS A 134 -0.17 -0.63 25.15
C LYS A 134 0.94 0.26 24.58
N GLY A 135 0.84 1.57 24.81
CA GLY A 135 1.86 2.56 24.47
C GLY A 135 1.67 3.18 23.08
N THR A 136 2.61 4.04 22.68
CA THR A 136 2.63 4.61 21.34
C THR A 136 3.06 3.55 20.33
N LEU A 137 2.34 3.44 19.21
CA LEU A 137 2.72 2.50 18.17
C LEU A 137 3.99 2.98 17.47
N THR A 138 4.88 2.07 17.13
CA THR A 138 5.94 2.34 16.16
C THR A 138 5.40 2.17 14.73
N VAL A 139 6.10 2.73 13.75
CA VAL A 139 5.78 2.55 12.31
C VAL A 139 5.67 1.07 11.93
N ASN A 140 6.56 0.22 12.46
CA ASN A 140 6.51 -1.23 12.20
C ASN A 140 5.31 -1.90 12.89
N GLN A 141 5.00 -1.52 14.13
CA GLN A 141 3.81 -2.06 14.80
C GLN A 141 2.52 -1.66 14.07
N MET A 142 2.42 -0.42 13.59
CA MET A 142 1.32 0.02 12.74
C MET A 142 1.20 -0.86 11.48
N ALA A 143 2.32 -1.17 10.83
CA ALA A 143 2.32 -2.08 9.68
C ALA A 143 1.78 -3.47 10.03
N ILE A 144 2.14 -4.02 11.20
CA ILE A 144 1.62 -5.32 11.66
C ILE A 144 0.12 -5.25 12.00
N VAL A 145 -0.34 -4.15 12.61
CA VAL A 145 -1.77 -3.92 12.88
C VAL A 145 -2.54 -3.98 11.56
N VAL A 146 -2.11 -3.24 10.54
CA VAL A 146 -2.78 -3.24 9.22
C VAL A 146 -2.64 -4.61 8.53
N ALA A 147 -1.47 -5.25 8.61
CA ALA A 147 -1.22 -6.57 8.02
C ALA A 147 -2.16 -7.67 8.55
N SER A 148 -2.64 -7.53 9.80
CA SER A 148 -3.51 -8.51 10.46
C SER A 148 -4.80 -8.83 9.70
N LEU A 149 -5.30 -7.86 8.91
CA LEU A 149 -6.49 -8.01 8.07
C LEU A 149 -6.19 -7.95 6.56
N ALA A 150 -4.97 -7.56 6.17
CA ALA A 150 -4.59 -7.35 4.78
C ALA A 150 -4.65 -8.63 3.92
N TRP A 151 -4.67 -9.82 4.53
CA TRP A 151 -4.69 -11.10 3.85
C TRP A 151 -6.10 -11.57 3.43
N LEU A 152 -7.16 -11.02 4.01
CA LEU A 152 -8.54 -11.48 3.79
C LEU A 152 -8.97 -11.34 2.32
N TYR A 153 -8.79 -10.14 1.76
CA TYR A 153 -9.18 -9.84 0.39
C TYR A 153 -8.32 -10.56 -0.67
N PRO A 154 -6.98 -10.58 -0.57
CA PRO A 154 -6.13 -11.40 -1.44
C PRO A 154 -6.49 -12.89 -1.39
N THR A 155 -6.78 -13.44 -0.21
CA THR A 155 -7.17 -14.86 -0.08
C THR A 155 -8.38 -15.18 -0.94
N ARG A 156 -9.42 -14.35 -0.88
CA ARG A 156 -10.66 -14.55 -1.64
C ARG A 156 -10.44 -14.42 -3.15
N THR A 157 -9.75 -13.37 -3.57
CA THR A 157 -9.58 -13.01 -4.99
C THR A 157 -8.61 -13.95 -5.71
N ILE A 158 -7.45 -14.25 -5.12
CA ILE A 158 -6.47 -15.20 -5.66
C ILE A 158 -7.08 -16.60 -5.72
N ARG A 159 -7.84 -17.02 -4.70
CA ARG A 159 -8.51 -18.33 -4.70
C ARG A 159 -9.44 -18.50 -5.90
N ALA A 160 -10.18 -17.47 -6.28
CA ALA A 160 -11.04 -17.51 -7.47
C ALA A 160 -10.24 -17.75 -8.76
N GLN A 161 -9.07 -17.13 -8.89
CA GLN A 161 -8.18 -17.35 -10.03
C GLN A 161 -7.56 -18.75 -10.02
N VAL A 162 -7.11 -19.23 -8.86
CA VAL A 162 -6.53 -20.58 -8.73
C VAL A 162 -7.57 -21.66 -9.08
N LEU A 163 -8.82 -21.51 -8.66
CA LEU A 163 -9.90 -22.43 -9.03
C LEU A 163 -10.09 -22.52 -10.55
N SER A 164 -9.99 -21.40 -11.27
CA SER A 164 -10.09 -21.38 -12.73
C SER A 164 -8.88 -22.03 -13.40
N LEU A 165 -7.65 -21.70 -12.95
CA LEU A 165 -6.43 -22.24 -13.55
C LEU A 165 -6.26 -23.73 -13.33
N ARG A 166 -6.69 -24.24 -12.17
CA ARG A 166 -6.62 -25.66 -11.82
C ARG A 166 -7.34 -26.58 -12.81
N GLU A 167 -8.40 -26.07 -13.46
CA GLU A 167 -9.22 -26.81 -14.44
C GLU A 167 -8.66 -26.72 -15.87
N ARG A 168 -7.49 -26.10 -16.07
CA ARG A 168 -6.85 -26.01 -17.39
C ARG A 168 -6.10 -27.29 -17.73
N GLY A 169 -6.11 -27.65 -19.02
CA GLY A 169 -5.52 -28.90 -19.51
C GLY A 169 -4.04 -29.11 -19.18
N TYR A 170 -3.23 -28.04 -19.11
CA TYR A 170 -1.81 -28.19 -18.72
C TYR A 170 -1.63 -28.68 -17.28
N VAL A 171 -2.56 -28.33 -16.38
CA VAL A 171 -2.55 -28.81 -14.99
C VAL A 171 -2.94 -30.29 -14.93
N GLU A 172 -3.89 -30.71 -15.77
CA GLU A 172 -4.28 -32.11 -15.89
C GLU A 172 -3.13 -32.97 -16.43
N VAL A 173 -2.46 -32.52 -17.49
CA VAL A 173 -1.26 -33.17 -18.04
C VAL A 173 -0.15 -33.26 -17.00
N ALA A 174 0.09 -32.21 -16.23
CA ALA A 174 1.07 -32.21 -15.14
C ALA A 174 0.76 -33.28 -14.07
N ARG A 175 -0.52 -33.42 -13.68
CA ARG A 175 -0.95 -34.48 -12.74
C ARG A 175 -0.77 -35.88 -13.32
N LEU A 176 -1.16 -36.09 -14.58
CA LEU A 176 -1.00 -37.38 -15.27
C LEU A 176 0.48 -37.77 -15.44
N SER A 177 1.36 -36.76 -15.51
CA SER A 177 2.82 -36.95 -15.55
C SER A 177 3.44 -37.25 -14.19
N GLY A 178 2.64 -37.39 -13.12
CA GLY A 178 3.10 -37.74 -11.78
C GLY A 178 3.65 -36.57 -10.96
N MET A 179 3.44 -35.31 -11.38
CA MET A 179 3.89 -34.16 -10.59
C MET A 179 3.12 -34.06 -9.27
N SER A 180 3.85 -33.78 -8.18
CA SER A 180 3.25 -33.57 -6.87
C SER A 180 2.43 -32.28 -6.81
N GLY A 181 1.43 -32.22 -5.91
CA GLY A 181 0.60 -31.03 -5.73
C GLY A 181 1.40 -29.73 -5.49
N PRO A 182 2.39 -29.72 -4.59
CA PRO A 182 3.26 -28.57 -4.40
C PRO A 182 4.05 -28.22 -5.67
N ALA A 183 4.57 -29.20 -6.41
CA ALA A 183 5.27 -28.94 -7.66
C ALA A 183 4.37 -28.26 -8.70
N ILE A 184 3.12 -28.71 -8.84
CA ILE A 184 2.13 -28.08 -9.72
C ILE A 184 1.82 -26.65 -9.27
N ILE A 185 1.69 -26.42 -7.96
CA ILE A 185 1.46 -25.06 -7.42
C ILE A 185 2.62 -24.13 -7.78
N PHE A 186 3.86 -24.52 -7.49
CA PHE A 186 5.03 -23.64 -7.62
C PHE A 186 5.53 -23.48 -9.06
N PHE A 187 5.44 -24.53 -9.89
CA PHE A 187 6.00 -24.52 -11.25
C PHE A 187 4.95 -24.27 -12.34
N GLU A 188 3.68 -24.63 -12.11
CA GLU A 188 2.63 -24.46 -13.13
C GLU A 188 1.68 -23.30 -12.79
N LEU A 189 1.09 -23.30 -11.59
CA LEU A 189 0.04 -22.34 -11.26
C LEU A 189 0.59 -20.95 -10.89
N MET A 190 1.58 -20.89 -10.01
CA MET A 190 2.12 -19.64 -9.49
C MET A 190 2.77 -18.77 -10.58
N PRO A 191 3.62 -19.30 -11.49
CA PRO A 191 4.22 -18.49 -12.55
C PRO A 191 3.18 -17.87 -13.49
N ASN A 192 2.10 -18.62 -13.79
CA ASN A 192 0.98 -18.13 -14.59
C ASN A 192 0.13 -17.07 -13.87
N LEU A 193 0.18 -17.02 -12.53
CA LEU A 193 -0.51 -16.02 -11.71
C LEU A 193 0.35 -14.80 -11.34
N LEU A 194 1.66 -14.81 -11.59
CA LEU A 194 2.55 -13.71 -11.19
C LEU A 194 2.06 -12.32 -11.64
N PRO A 195 1.57 -12.11 -12.88
CA PRO A 195 1.03 -10.80 -13.27
C PRO A 195 -0.17 -10.37 -12.42
N TYR A 196 -1.06 -11.31 -12.10
CA TYR A 196 -2.22 -11.07 -11.25
C TYR A 196 -1.82 -10.82 -9.79
N LEU A 197 -0.85 -11.57 -9.26
CA LEU A 197 -0.31 -11.38 -7.92
C LEU A 197 0.36 -10.00 -7.77
N ALA A 198 1.04 -9.53 -8.82
CA ALA A 198 1.64 -8.19 -8.83
C ALA A 198 0.58 -7.08 -8.78
N ALA A 199 -0.49 -7.19 -9.58
CA ALA A 199 -1.61 -6.25 -9.51
C ALA A 199 -2.33 -6.32 -8.15
N THR A 200 -2.49 -7.52 -7.58
CA THR A 200 -3.09 -7.71 -6.25
C THR A 200 -2.22 -7.09 -5.15
N LEU A 201 -0.90 -7.15 -5.27
CA LEU A 201 0.04 -6.52 -4.35
C LEU A 201 -0.12 -5.01 -4.34
N ASP A 202 -0.20 -4.36 -5.50
CA ASP A 202 -0.39 -2.91 -5.57
C ASP A 202 -1.71 -2.47 -4.91
N ASN A 203 -2.80 -3.20 -5.18
CA ASN A 203 -4.09 -2.97 -4.51
C ASN A 203 -3.99 -3.15 -2.99
N ALA A 204 -3.29 -4.19 -2.52
CA ALA A 204 -3.10 -4.44 -1.09
C ALA A 204 -2.25 -3.35 -0.41
N VAL A 205 -1.20 -2.88 -1.07
CA VAL A 205 -0.37 -1.76 -0.59
C VAL A 205 -1.20 -0.48 -0.51
N SER A 206 -1.96 -0.15 -1.56
CA SER A 206 -2.84 1.02 -1.58
C SER A 206 -3.87 0.98 -0.45
N ALA A 207 -4.55 -0.16 -0.28
CA ALA A 207 -5.53 -0.35 0.80
C ALA A 207 -4.88 -0.25 2.19
N ALA A 208 -3.66 -0.78 2.35
CA ALA A 208 -2.93 -0.70 3.61
C ALA A 208 -2.51 0.74 3.95
N ILE A 209 -2.03 1.51 2.97
CA ILE A 209 -1.72 2.94 3.15
C ILE A 209 -2.97 3.69 3.59
N LEU A 210 -4.10 3.47 2.90
CA LEU A 210 -5.37 4.11 3.24
C LEU A 210 -5.83 3.76 4.66
N ALA A 211 -5.75 2.47 5.03
CA ALA A 211 -6.11 2.01 6.37
C ALA A 211 -5.21 2.63 7.44
N SER A 212 -3.89 2.69 7.20
CA SER A 212 -2.94 3.32 8.13
C SER A 212 -3.23 4.81 8.33
N ILE A 213 -3.46 5.57 7.24
CA ILE A 213 -3.83 6.98 7.31
C ILE A 213 -5.14 7.15 8.08
N GLY A 214 -6.13 6.27 7.85
CA GLY A 214 -7.40 6.28 8.58
C GLY A 214 -7.20 6.12 10.10
N LEU A 215 -6.34 5.20 10.53
CA LEU A 215 -5.99 5.01 11.94
C LEU A 215 -5.20 6.21 12.50
N GLU A 216 -4.22 6.69 11.75
CA GLU A 216 -3.37 7.82 12.15
C GLU A 216 -4.16 9.10 12.35
N VAL A 217 -5.09 9.43 11.43
CA VAL A 217 -5.99 10.59 11.54
C VAL A 217 -6.88 10.53 12.78
N LEU A 218 -7.20 9.33 13.28
CA LEU A 218 -7.91 9.12 14.54
C LEU A 218 -7.01 9.21 15.78
N GLY A 219 -5.71 9.45 15.61
CA GLY A 219 -4.72 9.52 16.69
C GLY A 219 -4.22 8.15 17.15
N LEU A 220 -4.48 7.08 16.40
CA LEU A 220 -4.05 5.72 16.73
C LEU A 220 -2.73 5.33 16.06
N GLY A 221 -1.97 6.34 15.62
CA GLY A 221 -0.75 6.21 14.85
C GLY A 221 0.55 6.27 15.64
N PRO A 222 1.69 6.15 14.94
CA PRO A 222 2.99 6.42 15.52
C PRO A 222 3.20 7.91 15.74
N ILE A 223 2.74 8.43 16.89
CA ILE A 223 2.73 9.86 17.19
C ILE A 223 4.11 10.52 17.18
N ASP A 224 5.16 9.75 17.49
CA ASP A 224 6.54 10.21 17.51
C ASP A 224 7.18 10.24 16.10
N ALA A 225 6.48 9.74 15.08
CA ALA A 225 6.96 9.68 13.70
C ALA A 225 6.23 10.71 12.81
N PRO A 226 6.93 11.43 11.93
CA PRO A 226 6.33 12.43 11.05
C PRO A 226 5.64 11.78 9.82
N THR A 227 4.86 10.71 10.00
CA THR A 227 4.13 10.09 8.89
C THR A 227 3.12 11.06 8.27
N LEU A 228 2.74 10.82 7.01
CA LEU A 228 1.78 11.68 6.31
C LEU A 228 0.40 11.65 6.99
N GLY A 229 -0.04 10.49 7.50
CA GLY A 229 -1.30 10.37 8.23
C GLY A 229 -1.27 11.07 9.59
N MET A 230 -0.18 10.98 10.35
CA MET A 230 -0.02 11.75 11.58
C MET A 230 0.06 13.25 11.31
N THR A 231 0.60 13.68 10.16
CA THR A 231 0.55 15.08 9.75
C THR A 231 -0.91 15.55 9.56
N LEU A 232 -1.76 14.74 8.94
CA LEU A 232 -3.19 15.00 8.83
C LEU A 232 -3.92 14.97 10.19
N TYR A 233 -3.49 14.11 11.12
CA TYR A 233 -3.97 14.16 12.50
C TYR A 233 -3.72 15.53 13.12
N TRP A 234 -2.50 16.06 13.02
CA TRP A 234 -2.16 17.36 13.60
C TRP A 234 -2.88 18.54 12.94
N VAL A 235 -3.13 18.45 11.63
CA VAL A 235 -3.99 19.39 10.89
C VAL A 235 -5.40 19.44 11.49
N ASN A 236 -6.02 18.28 11.73
CA ASN A 236 -7.36 18.18 12.31
C ASN A 236 -7.37 18.63 13.77
N PHE A 237 -6.42 18.15 14.56
CA PHE A 237 -6.30 18.45 15.99
C PHE A 237 -6.17 19.95 16.25
N ASN A 238 -5.44 20.68 15.40
CA ASN A 238 -5.24 22.12 15.54
C ASN A 238 -6.23 22.96 14.72
N ALA A 239 -7.28 22.34 14.14
CA ALA A 239 -8.25 23.00 13.28
C ALA A 239 -7.60 23.89 12.19
N ALA A 240 -6.51 23.40 11.58
CA ALA A 240 -5.68 24.19 10.66
C ALA A 240 -6.49 24.71 9.46
N MET A 241 -7.48 23.95 9.01
CA MET A 241 -8.40 24.35 7.94
C MET A 241 -9.27 25.55 8.32
N ILE A 242 -9.78 25.59 9.56
CA ILE A 242 -10.62 26.70 10.07
C ILE A 242 -9.76 27.95 10.27
N ASN A 243 -8.52 27.77 10.74
CA ASN A 243 -7.58 28.88 10.97
C ASN A 243 -6.91 29.41 9.68
N GLY A 244 -7.20 28.83 8.51
CA GLY A 244 -6.67 29.29 7.23
C GLY A 244 -5.20 28.92 6.97
N TRP A 245 -4.61 27.99 7.72
CA TRP A 245 -3.23 27.51 7.54
C TRP A 245 -3.16 26.50 6.39
N TRP A 246 -3.46 26.97 5.18
CA TRP A 246 -3.67 26.11 4.01
C TRP A 246 -2.45 25.28 3.62
N TRP A 247 -1.24 25.82 3.84
CA TRP A 247 0.00 25.15 3.53
C TRP A 247 0.17 23.84 4.31
N TRP A 248 -0.34 23.78 5.54
CA TRP A 248 -0.17 22.62 6.41
C TRP A 248 -0.99 21.40 5.98
N TRP A 249 -2.24 21.60 5.53
CA TRP A 249 -3.05 20.48 5.04
C TRP A 249 -2.79 20.15 3.57
N LEU A 250 -2.46 21.15 2.75
CA LEU A 250 -2.26 20.95 1.33
C LEU A 250 -1.02 20.08 1.02
N ALA A 251 0.11 20.33 1.71
CA ALA A 251 1.36 19.62 1.49
C ALA A 251 1.23 18.07 1.62
N PRO A 252 0.75 17.51 2.77
CA PRO A 252 0.57 16.07 2.90
C PRO A 252 -0.49 15.53 1.92
N THR A 253 -1.57 16.27 1.66
CA THR A 253 -2.62 15.83 0.73
C THR A 253 -2.09 15.67 -0.69
N VAL A 254 -1.29 16.61 -1.20
CA VAL A 254 -0.71 16.50 -2.55
C VAL A 254 0.18 15.27 -2.68
N ILE A 255 1.05 15.00 -1.69
CA ILE A 255 1.91 13.82 -1.71
C ILE A 255 1.09 12.54 -1.65
N ILE A 256 0.09 12.48 -0.77
CA ILE A 256 -0.81 11.33 -0.68
C ILE A 256 -1.52 11.07 -2.02
N VAL A 257 -2.04 12.12 -2.68
CA VAL A 257 -2.67 12.01 -4.00
C VAL A 257 -1.67 11.49 -5.04
N MET A 258 -0.43 11.99 -5.05
CA MET A 258 0.61 11.47 -5.95
C MET A 258 0.91 10.00 -5.72
N VAL A 259 0.95 9.54 -4.46
CA VAL A 259 1.14 8.12 -4.11
C VAL A 259 -0.02 7.30 -4.67
N PHE A 260 -1.26 7.66 -4.37
CA PHE A 260 -2.43 6.91 -4.82
C PHE A 260 -2.59 6.90 -6.33
N LEU A 261 -2.36 8.04 -7.02
CA LEU A 261 -2.38 8.08 -8.48
C LEU A 261 -1.24 7.24 -9.07
N GLY A 262 -0.05 7.30 -8.49
CA GLY A 262 1.10 6.50 -8.90
C GLY A 262 0.81 5.00 -8.85
N LEU A 263 0.29 4.52 -7.72
CA LEU A 263 -0.10 3.12 -7.52
C LEU A 263 -1.28 2.74 -8.43
N PHE A 264 -2.33 3.56 -8.50
CA PHE A 264 -3.49 3.30 -9.36
C PHE A 264 -3.11 3.10 -10.82
N PHE A 265 -2.32 4.02 -11.39
CA PHE A 265 -1.88 3.91 -12.78
C PHE A 265 -0.92 2.72 -13.00
N LEU A 266 -0.15 2.34 -11.98
CA LEU A 266 0.67 1.14 -12.01
C LEU A 266 -0.20 -0.12 -12.04
N THR A 267 -1.25 -0.22 -11.21
CA THR A 267 -2.25 -1.31 -11.26
C THR A 267 -2.90 -1.42 -12.64
N VAL A 268 -3.44 -0.31 -13.18
CA VAL A 268 -4.06 -0.31 -14.52
C VAL A 268 -3.06 -0.80 -15.58
N GLY A 269 -1.81 -0.36 -15.45
CA GLY A 269 -0.71 -0.82 -16.29
C GLY A 269 -0.49 -2.33 -16.20
N LEU A 270 -0.41 -2.89 -14.98
CA LEU A 270 -0.20 -4.31 -14.71
C LEU A 270 -1.38 -5.18 -15.16
N ASP A 271 -2.61 -4.70 -15.00
CA ASP A 271 -3.82 -5.42 -15.41
C ASP A 271 -3.88 -5.61 -16.93
N GLU A 272 -3.41 -4.65 -17.72
CA GLU A 272 -3.29 -4.80 -19.18
C GLU A 272 -2.27 -5.88 -19.57
N ILE A 273 -1.26 -6.12 -18.72
CA ILE A 273 -0.28 -7.22 -18.91
C ILE A 273 -0.93 -8.55 -18.56
N ALA A 274 -1.67 -8.59 -17.45
CA ALA A 274 -2.31 -9.79 -16.94
C ALA A 274 -3.49 -10.25 -17.82
N ASN A 275 -4.19 -9.31 -18.46
CA ASN A 275 -5.36 -9.58 -19.29
C ASN A 275 -5.16 -9.16 -20.77
N PRO A 276 -4.77 -10.09 -21.65
CA PRO A 276 -4.53 -9.81 -23.08
C PRO A 276 -5.75 -9.25 -23.83
N ARG A 277 -6.97 -9.41 -23.29
CA ARG A 277 -8.21 -8.88 -23.91
C ARG A 277 -8.33 -7.37 -23.80
N LEU A 278 -7.65 -6.75 -22.83
CA LEU A 278 -7.64 -5.29 -22.67
C LEU A 278 -6.75 -4.60 -23.72
N ARG A 279 -5.80 -5.32 -24.33
CA ARG A 279 -4.92 -4.81 -25.39
C ARG A 279 -5.63 -4.47 -26.71
N SER A 280 -6.84 -4.96 -26.96
CA SER A 280 -7.55 -4.77 -28.23
C SER A 280 -8.50 -3.55 -28.23
N ALA A 281 -8.62 -2.85 -27.11
CA ALA A 281 -9.55 -1.72 -26.96
C ALA A 281 -8.87 -0.34 -26.86
N ALA A 282 -7.54 -0.28 -26.96
CA ALA A 282 -6.72 0.93 -26.96
C ALA A 282 -5.91 1.02 -28.26
#